data_AF-A0A9X1KI82-F1
#
_entry.id   AF-A0A9X1KI82-F1
#
_cell.length_a   1.000
_cell.length_b   1.000
_cell.length_c   1.000
_cell.angle_alpha   90.00
_cell.angle_beta   90.00
_cell.angle_gamma   90.00
#
_symmetry.space_group_name_H-M   'P 1'
#
loop_
_entity.id
_entity.type
_entity.pdbx_description
1 polymer ?
#
loop_
_entity_poly.entity_id
_entity_poly.type
_entity_poly.pdbx_seq_one_letter_code
_entity_poly.pdbx_strand_id
1 'polypeptide(L)'
;MAKKKPLAEVIQLDSKRKIHSQPENANSSQGGIFELSDYWQAWEIDDMEPSNSIFVAEGTLEECIEELNSLITMEVNSKVLKLNLDPKQWSKRQQAEREAIRQQCYLHGRYKGQGWVIESVIDRKSLESIENGIFEPI
;
A
#
# COMPACT_ATOMS: atom_id res chain seq x y z
N MET A 1 13.53 27.70 -42.41
CA MET A 1 12.67 28.50 -41.51
C MET A 1 11.48 27.65 -41.10
N ALA A 2 11.51 27.10 -39.88
CA ALA A 2 10.45 26.27 -39.34
C ALA A 2 9.33 27.17 -38.75
N LYS A 3 8.11 27.05 -39.27
CA LYS A 3 6.93 27.72 -38.70
C LYS A 3 6.14 26.70 -37.87
N LYS A 4 6.17 26.89 -36.55
CA LYS A 4 5.42 26.14 -35.54
C LYS A 4 3.92 26.47 -35.66
N LYS A 5 3.06 25.44 -35.62
CA LYS A 5 1.60 25.60 -35.56
C LYS A 5 1.14 25.85 -34.11
N PRO A 6 0.09 26.65 -33.89
CA PRO A 6 -0.39 27.02 -32.55
C PRO A 6 -1.14 25.88 -31.83
N LEU A 7 -0.94 25.80 -30.52
CA LEU A 7 -1.36 24.75 -29.57
C LEU A 7 -2.89 24.62 -29.37
N ALA A 8 -3.70 25.49 -29.97
CA ALA A 8 -5.15 25.57 -29.73
C ALA A 8 -5.99 24.55 -30.53
N GLU A 9 -5.41 23.83 -31.49
CA GLU A 9 -6.13 22.88 -32.35
C GLU A 9 -6.11 21.42 -31.85
N VAL A 10 -5.34 21.09 -30.81
CA VAL A 10 -5.25 19.71 -30.28
C VAL A 10 -6.36 19.40 -29.26
N ILE A 11 -7.04 20.42 -28.73
CA ILE A 11 -7.94 20.25 -27.56
C ILE A 11 -9.40 19.99 -27.96
N GLN A 12 -9.79 20.13 -29.24
CA GLN A 12 -11.21 20.07 -29.64
C GLN A 12 -11.70 18.75 -30.25
N LEU A 13 -10.88 17.68 -30.30
CA LEU A 13 -11.29 16.42 -30.92
C LEU A 13 -11.91 15.37 -29.97
N ASP A 14 -11.84 15.55 -28.66
CA ASP A 14 -12.40 14.56 -27.71
C ASP A 14 -13.69 15.02 -26.99
N SER A 15 -14.27 16.16 -27.39
CA SER A 15 -15.45 16.76 -26.75
C SER A 15 -16.81 16.17 -27.20
N LYS A 16 -16.86 14.93 -27.70
CA LYS A 16 -18.13 14.28 -28.07
C LYS A 16 -18.15 12.78 -27.80
N ARG A 17 -18.31 12.38 -26.54
CA ARG A 17 -19.13 11.20 -26.20
C ARG A 17 -19.95 11.46 -24.94
N LYS A 18 -21.25 11.61 -25.19
CA LYS A 18 -22.32 11.87 -24.25
C LYS A 18 -22.60 10.58 -23.46
N ILE A 19 -22.34 10.65 -22.16
CA ILE A 19 -23.10 10.10 -21.03
C ILE A 19 -24.17 9.06 -21.39
N HIS A 20 -23.91 7.80 -21.02
CA HIS A 20 -24.96 6.91 -20.52
C HIS A 20 -24.66 6.67 -19.05
N SER A 21 -25.48 7.27 -18.19
CA SER A 21 -25.42 7.16 -16.74
C SER A 21 -25.82 5.75 -16.31
N GLN A 22 -24.86 4.95 -15.85
CA GLN A 22 -25.11 3.91 -14.87
C GLN A 22 -24.51 4.36 -13.54
N PRO A 23 -25.19 4.16 -12.40
CA PRO A 23 -24.62 4.46 -11.10
C PRO A 23 -23.52 3.44 -10.79
N GLU A 24 -22.35 3.98 -10.43
CA GLU A 24 -21.52 3.48 -9.35
C GLU A 24 -21.23 1.97 -9.34
N ASN A 25 -20.32 1.53 -10.21
CA ASN A 25 -19.33 0.56 -9.75
C ASN A 25 -18.18 1.33 -9.11
N ALA A 26 -18.47 1.97 -7.99
CA ALA A 26 -17.46 2.25 -6.98
C ALA A 26 -17.05 0.90 -6.38
N ASN A 27 -16.27 0.12 -7.14
CA ASN A 27 -15.24 -0.70 -6.52
C ASN A 27 -14.09 0.25 -6.14
N SER A 28 -14.39 1.32 -5.41
CA SER A 28 -13.42 1.90 -4.50
C SER A 28 -13.17 0.78 -3.50
N SER A 29 -12.04 0.10 -3.64
CA SER A 29 -11.34 -0.46 -2.48
C SER A 29 -11.59 0.48 -1.32
N GLN A 30 -12.36 0.02 -0.34
CA GLN A 30 -12.69 0.79 0.85
C GLN A 30 -11.34 1.10 1.49
N GLY A 31 -10.82 2.30 1.20
CA GLY A 31 -9.51 2.69 1.65
C GLY A 31 -9.50 2.64 3.16
N GLY A 32 -8.50 1.98 3.73
CA GLY A 32 -8.40 1.91 5.17
C GLY A 32 -8.01 3.26 5.74
N ILE A 33 -8.48 3.60 6.95
CA ILE A 33 -8.16 4.87 7.61
C ILE A 33 -6.65 5.12 7.73
N PHE A 34 -5.83 4.06 7.72
CA PHE A 34 -4.37 4.16 7.76
C PHE A 34 -3.72 4.46 6.41
N GLU A 35 -4.48 4.62 5.32
CA GLU A 35 -3.97 5.28 4.11
C GLU A 35 -3.56 6.73 4.38
N LEU A 36 -4.14 7.35 5.41
CA LEU A 36 -3.76 8.69 5.89
C LEU A 36 -2.49 8.70 6.75
N SER A 37 -1.94 7.52 7.07
CA SER A 37 -0.72 7.43 7.88
C SER A 37 0.51 7.64 6.99
N ASP A 38 1.16 8.78 7.15
CA ASP A 38 2.42 9.08 6.47
C ASP A 38 3.64 8.45 7.14
N TYR A 39 3.47 7.84 8.32
CA TYR A 39 4.59 7.35 9.12
C TYR A 39 4.36 5.96 9.75
N TRP A 40 5.31 5.07 9.48
CA TRP A 40 5.28 3.65 9.78
C TRP A 40 6.60 3.20 10.38
N GLN A 41 6.57 2.10 11.11
CA GLN A 41 7.75 1.43 11.67
C GLN A 41 7.76 -0.04 11.26
N ALA A 42 8.97 -0.53 11.00
CA ALA A 42 9.27 -1.91 10.68
C ALA A 42 10.16 -2.51 11.76
N TRP A 43 9.80 -3.72 12.20
CA TRP A 43 10.53 -4.46 13.21
C TRP A 43 10.72 -5.91 12.77
N GLU A 44 11.88 -6.48 13.10
CA GLU A 44 12.12 -7.91 13.10
C GLU A 44 11.77 -8.44 14.49
N ILE A 45 10.92 -9.47 14.55
CA ILE A 45 10.45 -10.07 15.79
C ILE A 45 11.17 -11.39 16.00
N ASP A 46 11.83 -11.53 17.15
CA ASP A 46 12.21 -12.84 17.65
C ASP A 46 10.96 -13.55 18.23
N ASP A 47 10.53 -14.62 17.56
CA ASP A 47 9.34 -15.38 17.98
C ASP A 47 9.55 -16.12 19.31
N MET A 48 10.79 -16.35 19.74
CA MET A 48 11.13 -17.00 21.01
C MET A 48 11.21 -15.98 22.14
N GLU A 49 11.80 -14.81 21.88
CA GLU A 49 11.93 -13.73 22.86
C GLU A 49 11.50 -12.37 22.25
N PRO A 50 10.20 -12.06 22.22
CA PRO A 50 9.69 -10.84 21.57
C PRO A 50 10.26 -9.53 22.13
N SER A 51 10.79 -9.54 23.37
CA SER A 51 11.51 -8.41 23.96
C SER A 51 12.82 -8.07 23.25
N ASN A 52 13.35 -8.99 22.43
CA ASN A 52 14.56 -8.81 21.64
C ASN A 52 14.24 -8.37 20.21
N SER A 53 13.03 -7.87 19.94
CA SER A 53 12.68 -7.33 18.63
C SER A 53 13.67 -6.24 18.19
N ILE A 54 14.09 -6.32 16.94
CA ILE A 54 15.05 -5.39 16.35
C ILE A 54 14.29 -4.35 15.54
N PHE A 55 14.54 -3.08 15.84
CA PHE A 55 14.06 -1.99 15.00
C PHE A 55 14.79 -2.02 13.66
N VAL A 56 14.03 -2.09 12.56
CA VAL A 56 14.59 -2.18 11.21
C VAL A 56 14.58 -0.81 10.54
N ALA A 57 13.41 -0.17 10.49
CA ALA A 57 13.24 1.09 9.77
C ALA A 57 12.01 1.88 10.23
N GLU A 58 11.99 3.16 9.89
CA GLU A 58 10.82 4.03 9.98
C GLU A 58 10.74 4.94 8.75
N GLY A 59 9.53 5.34 8.37
CA GLY A 59 9.29 6.17 7.19
C GLY A 59 7.93 5.89 6.59
N THR A 60 7.84 5.93 5.27
CA THR A 60 6.65 5.52 4.53
C THR A 60 6.43 4.00 4.62
N LEU A 61 5.20 3.55 4.33
CA LEU A 61 4.91 2.12 4.27
C LEU A 61 5.77 1.43 3.21
N GLU A 62 5.98 2.07 2.06
CA GLU A 62 6.82 1.57 0.98
C GLU A 62 8.27 1.35 1.41
N GLU A 63 8.87 2.31 2.12
CA GLU A 63 10.23 2.18 2.66
C GLU A 63 10.32 1.04 3.67
N CYS A 64 9.35 0.93 4.59
CA CYS A 64 9.29 -0.18 5.54
C CYS A 64 9.18 -1.55 4.86
N ILE A 65 8.39 -1.65 3.78
CA ILE A 65 8.25 -2.87 2.98
C ILE A 65 9.56 -3.19 2.24
N GLU A 66 10.28 -2.18 1.75
CA GLU A 66 11.56 -2.35 1.07
C GLU A 66 12.64 -2.88 2.02
N GLU A 67 12.73 -2.34 3.23
CA GLU A 67 13.69 -2.78 4.24
C GLU A 67 13.40 -4.22 4.72
N LEU A 68 12.13 -4.61 4.84
CA LEU A 68 11.73 -5.99 5.16
C LEU A 68 11.65 -6.92 3.93
N ASN A 69 12.07 -6.46 2.75
CA ASN A 69 11.84 -7.18 1.50
C ASN A 69 12.38 -8.62 1.52
N SER A 70 13.53 -8.86 2.16
CA SER A 70 14.10 -10.21 2.28
C SER A 70 13.18 -11.17 3.07
N LEU A 71 12.67 -10.73 4.22
CA LEU A 71 11.77 -11.50 5.08
C LEU A 71 10.41 -11.71 4.40
N ILE A 72 9.86 -10.65 3.80
CA ILE A 72 8.61 -10.72 3.03
C ILE A 72 8.76 -11.69 1.85
N THR A 73 9.88 -11.62 1.11
CA THR A 73 10.15 -12.51 -0.02
C THR A 73 10.19 -13.97 0.44
N MET A 74 10.88 -14.25 1.55
CA MET A 74 10.98 -15.59 2.11
C MET A 74 9.61 -16.14 2.51
N GLU A 75 8.81 -15.35 3.24
CA GLU A 75 7.46 -15.74 3.66
C GLU A 75 6.53 -15.98 2.46
N VAL A 76 6.52 -15.04 1.50
CA VAL A 76 5.71 -15.15 0.29
C VAL A 76 6.13 -16.37 -0.53
N ASN A 77 7.43 -16.62 -0.69
CA ASN A 77 7.93 -17.80 -1.39
C ASN A 77 7.50 -19.09 -0.70
N SER A 78 7.58 -19.15 0.62
CA SER A 78 7.14 -20.32 1.41
C SER A 78 5.64 -20.60 1.21
N LYS A 79 4.80 -19.56 1.09
CA LYS A 79 3.37 -19.70 0.77
C LYS A 79 3.15 -20.21 -0.66
N VAL A 80 3.88 -19.65 -1.63
CA VAL A 80 3.69 -19.94 -3.06
C VAL A 80 4.29 -21.28 -3.49
N LEU A 81 5.42 -21.69 -2.89
CA LEU A 81 6.10 -22.97 -3.14
C LEU A 81 5.15 -24.18 -3.04
N LYS A 82 4.15 -24.10 -2.16
CA LYS A 82 3.18 -25.18 -1.91
C LYS A 82 2.18 -25.37 -3.06
N LEU A 83 2.12 -24.45 -4.02
CA LEU A 83 1.05 -24.37 -5.03
C LEU A 83 1.43 -24.96 -6.39
N ASN A 84 2.68 -25.43 -6.60
CA ASN A 84 3.15 -26.01 -7.87
C ASN A 84 2.78 -25.17 -9.11
N LEU A 85 3.02 -23.87 -9.05
CA LEU A 85 2.66 -22.92 -10.10
C LEU A 85 3.75 -22.81 -11.18
N ASP A 86 3.34 -22.50 -12.41
CA ASP A 86 4.28 -22.10 -13.46
C ASP A 86 4.90 -20.72 -13.16
N PRO A 87 6.05 -20.35 -13.77
CA PRO A 87 6.76 -19.10 -13.43
C PRO A 87 5.92 -17.82 -13.57
N LYS A 88 4.97 -17.76 -14.52
CA LYS A 88 4.12 -16.57 -14.69
C LYS A 88 3.08 -16.48 -13.59
N GLN A 89 2.44 -17.60 -13.27
CA GLN A 89 1.50 -17.69 -12.15
C GLN A 89 2.20 -17.41 -10.81
N TRP A 90 3.43 -17.89 -10.65
CA TRP A 90 4.25 -17.64 -9.49
C TRP A 90 4.49 -16.14 -9.26
N SER A 91 5.01 -15.45 -10.28
CA SER A 91 5.26 -14.01 -10.20
C SER A 91 3.98 -13.21 -9.90
N LYS A 92 2.86 -13.57 -10.55
CA LYS A 92 1.56 -12.95 -10.29
C LYS A 92 1.11 -13.18 -8.85
N ARG A 93 1.31 -14.38 -8.30
CA ARG A 93 0.93 -14.72 -6.93
C ARG A 93 1.80 -13.99 -5.92
N GLN A 94 3.11 -13.91 -6.14
CA GLN A 94 4.01 -13.12 -5.29
C GLN A 94 3.57 -11.65 -5.23
N GLN A 95 3.24 -11.06 -6.37
CA GLN A 95 2.75 -9.67 -6.41
C GLN A 95 1.43 -9.52 -5.65
N ALA A 96 0.50 -10.45 -5.82
CA ALA A 96 -0.79 -10.42 -5.13
C ALA A 96 -0.63 -10.55 -3.60
N GLU A 97 0.29 -11.39 -3.13
CA GLU A 97 0.57 -11.53 -1.69
C GLU A 97 1.20 -10.25 -1.11
N ARG A 98 2.13 -9.62 -1.84
CA ARG A 98 2.72 -8.33 -1.42
C ARG A 98 1.67 -7.22 -1.37
N GLU A 99 0.78 -7.17 -2.36
CA GLU A 99 -0.33 -6.22 -2.36
C GLU A 99 -1.26 -6.47 -1.18
N ALA A 100 -1.55 -7.74 -0.86
CA ALA A 100 -2.38 -8.09 0.30
C ALA A 100 -1.76 -7.60 1.62
N ILE A 101 -0.44 -7.70 1.77
CA ILE A 101 0.28 -7.14 2.93
C ILE A 101 0.04 -5.63 3.02
N ARG A 102 0.24 -4.89 1.92
CA ARG A 102 0.02 -3.43 1.88
C ARG A 102 -1.42 -3.06 2.26
N GLN A 103 -2.38 -3.75 1.67
CA GLN A 103 -3.81 -3.52 1.95
C GLN A 103 -4.14 -3.79 3.42
N GLN A 104 -3.58 -4.83 4.02
CA GLN A 104 -3.79 -5.11 5.45
C GLN A 104 -3.20 -4.02 6.34
N CYS A 105 -2.02 -3.48 6.00
CA CYS A 105 -1.47 -2.32 6.69
C CYS A 105 -2.45 -1.15 6.62
N TYR A 106 -2.91 -0.75 5.45
CA TYR A 106 -3.85 0.38 5.33
C TYR A 106 -5.18 0.17 6.06
N LEU A 107 -5.70 -1.05 6.07
CA LEU A 107 -6.97 -1.37 6.75
C LEU A 107 -6.85 -1.37 8.27
N HIS A 108 -5.73 -1.85 8.81
CA HIS A 108 -5.61 -2.17 10.23
C HIS A 108 -4.54 -1.37 10.97
N GLY A 109 -3.71 -0.63 10.25
CA GLY A 109 -2.56 0.09 10.79
C GLY A 109 -1.42 -0.83 11.18
N ARG A 110 -1.52 -2.14 10.89
CA ARG A 110 -0.55 -3.13 11.32
C ARG A 110 -0.66 -4.41 10.51
N TYR A 111 0.48 -4.97 10.13
CA TYR A 111 0.59 -6.33 9.61
C TYR A 111 1.74 -7.06 10.28
N LYS A 112 1.47 -8.24 10.85
CA LYS A 112 2.48 -9.11 11.44
C LYS A 112 2.70 -10.32 10.52
N GLY A 113 3.92 -10.47 10.01
CA GLY A 113 4.37 -11.64 9.29
C GLY A 113 5.13 -12.63 10.18
N GLN A 114 5.86 -13.54 9.55
CA GLN A 114 6.71 -14.52 10.22
C GLN A 114 8.04 -13.89 10.64
N GLY A 115 8.18 -13.54 11.92
CA GLY A 115 9.37 -12.90 12.45
C GLY A 115 9.52 -11.41 12.09
N TRP A 116 8.44 -10.74 11.70
CA TRP A 116 8.47 -9.29 11.44
C TRP A 116 7.10 -8.63 11.61
N VAL A 117 7.08 -7.32 11.79
CA VAL A 117 5.87 -6.50 11.83
C VAL A 117 6.11 -5.15 11.17
N ILE A 118 5.09 -4.64 10.49
CA ILE A 118 4.97 -3.24 10.10
C ILE A 118 3.76 -2.67 10.83
N GLU A 119 3.90 -1.49 11.44
CA GLU A 119 2.80 -0.80 12.10
C GLU A 119 2.87 0.71 11.93
N SER A 120 1.70 1.35 11.89
CA SER A 120 1.56 2.79 11.84
C SER A 120 1.93 3.37 13.19
N VAL A 121 2.68 4.46 13.18
CA VAL A 121 3.03 5.20 14.39
C VAL A 121 1.83 6.03 14.88
N ILE A 122 0.93 6.40 13.96
CA ILE A 122 -0.24 7.22 14.27
C ILE A 122 -1.40 6.28 14.59
N ASP A 123 -2.03 6.48 15.74
CA ASP A 123 -3.18 5.68 16.11
C ASP A 123 -4.43 6.07 15.30
N ARG A 124 -5.36 5.13 15.23
CA ARG A 124 -6.60 5.29 14.48
C ARG A 124 -7.39 6.55 14.84
N LYS A 125 -7.46 6.94 16.12
CA LYS A 125 -8.28 8.10 16.52
C LYS A 125 -7.68 9.41 16.02
N SER A 126 -6.35 9.50 16.03
CA SER A 126 -5.64 10.64 15.46
C SER A 126 -5.91 10.76 13.96
N LEU A 127 -5.90 9.65 13.23
CA LEU A 127 -6.24 9.63 11.80
C LEU A 127 -7.72 9.95 11.53
N GLU A 128 -8.64 9.44 12.35
CA GLU A 128 -10.07 9.81 12.28
C GLU A 128 -10.26 11.31 12.54
N SER A 129 -9.44 11.93 13.39
CA SER A 129 -9.50 13.38 13.63
C SER A 129 -9.00 14.17 12.42
N ILE A 130 -7.95 13.68 11.75
CA ILE A 130 -7.45 14.23 10.48
C ILE A 130 -8.51 14.12 9.39
N GLU A 131 -9.11 12.95 9.21
CA GLU A 131 -10.15 12.70 8.20
C GLU A 131 -11.36 13.62 8.37
N ASN A 132 -11.78 13.84 9.62
CA ASN A 132 -12.91 14.72 9.95
C ASN A 132 -12.56 16.22 9.89
N GLY A 133 -11.32 16.59 9.54
CA GLY A 133 -10.87 17.98 9.46
C GLY A 133 -10.81 18.68 10.83
N ILE A 134 -10.78 17.91 11.92
CA ILE A 134 -10.64 18.42 13.28
C ILE A 134 -9.15 18.47 13.59
N PHE A 135 -8.45 19.46 13.03
CA PHE A 135 -7.08 19.77 13.42
C PHE A 135 -7.06 21.20 13.96
N GLU A 136 -7.04 21.33 15.29
CA GLU A 136 -6.62 22.57 15.95
C GLU A 136 -5.10 22.50 16.11
N PRO A 137 -4.32 23.38 15.46
CA PRO A 137 -2.88 23.45 15.69
C PRO A 137 -2.63 23.97 17.12
N ILE A 138 -1.73 23.29 17.84
CA ILE A 138 -1.16 23.76 19.13
C ILE A 138 -0.06 24.78 18.85
#